data_AF-A0A497G4R3-F1
#
_entry.id   AF-A0A497G4R3-F1
#
_cell.length_a   1.000
_cell.length_b   1.000
_cell.length_c   1.000
_cell.angle_alpha   90.00
_cell.angle_beta   90.00
_cell.angle_gamma   90.00
#
_symmetry.space_group_name_H-M   'P 1'
#
loop_
_entity.id
_entity.type
_entity.pdbx_description
1 polymer ?
#
loop_
_entity_poly.entity_id
_entity_poly.type
_entity_poly.pdbx_seq_one_letter_code
_entity_poly.pdbx_strand_id
1 'polypeptide(L)'
;MDQRISEQEARFVYCSVLNKSNFFYSIETPTEKRYGDGNRSASTDLSIYKYMNGFRKLADVEFKDHNARFEEIEKDVKKLVNEGITGNWFHLLKNINSRTLKSLFNKIERALIVNYSDKIPILFCFCVLSRKWACIKHFYWMQMNLQITENPKATGHLLKSFSGWIMWSEKRLL
;
A
#
# COMPACT_ATOMS: atom_id res chain seq x y z
N MET A 1 9.74 24.08 -14.55
CA MET A 1 9.89 23.94 -13.09
C MET A 1 10.03 22.47 -12.77
N ASP A 2 10.98 22.10 -11.91
CA ASP A 2 11.08 20.72 -11.46
C ASP A 2 10.04 20.52 -10.35
N GLN A 3 9.04 19.67 -10.60
CA GLN A 3 7.98 19.43 -9.64
C GLN A 3 8.56 18.60 -8.48
N ARG A 4 8.60 19.18 -7.28
CA ARG A 4 8.96 18.45 -6.06
C ARG A 4 7.96 17.32 -5.88
N ILE A 5 8.50 16.13 -5.58
CA ILE A 5 7.70 14.96 -5.21
C ILE A 5 8.21 14.45 -3.88
N SER A 6 7.31 14.31 -2.92
CA SER A 6 7.62 13.79 -1.60
C SER A 6 6.43 13.07 -0.98
N GLU A 7 6.71 12.11 -0.09
CA GLU A 7 5.69 11.50 0.79
C GLU A 7 4.88 12.59 1.54
N GLN A 8 5.53 13.66 2.00
CA GLN A 8 4.88 14.78 2.70
C GLN A 8 3.86 15.52 1.82
N GLU A 9 4.20 15.81 0.56
CA GLU A 9 3.27 16.45 -0.39
C GLU A 9 2.12 15.52 -0.76
N ALA A 10 2.40 14.23 -0.95
CA ALA A 10 1.37 13.22 -1.21
C ALA A 10 0.36 13.15 -0.06
N ARG A 11 0.86 13.14 1.19
CA ARG A 11 0.05 13.14 2.40
C ARG A 11 -0.80 14.41 2.51
N PHE A 12 -0.22 15.58 2.23
CA PHE A 12 -0.96 16.84 2.25
C PHE A 12 -2.16 16.82 1.29
N VAL A 13 -1.94 16.36 0.05
CA VAL A 13 -3.03 16.23 -0.94
C VAL A 13 -4.07 15.20 -0.47
N TYR A 14 -3.64 14.06 0.06
CA TYR A 14 -4.54 13.03 0.60
C TYR A 14 -5.44 13.60 1.72
N CYS A 15 -4.85 14.30 2.69
CA CYS A 15 -5.59 14.97 3.76
C CYS A 15 -6.57 16.02 3.22
N SER A 16 -6.21 16.75 2.17
CA SER A 16 -7.11 17.73 1.54
C SER A 16 -8.39 17.09 0.97
N VAL A 17 -8.30 15.84 0.51
CA VAL A 17 -9.45 15.05 0.06
C VAL A 17 -10.25 14.56 1.26
N LEU A 18 -9.59 14.05 2.31
CA LEU A 18 -10.26 13.62 3.54
C LEU A 18 -11.02 14.75 4.23
N ASN A 19 -10.47 15.97 4.23
CA ASN A 19 -11.12 17.16 4.79
C ASN A 19 -12.43 17.54 4.10
N LYS A 20 -12.66 17.06 2.88
CA LYS A 20 -13.92 17.25 2.13
C LYS A 20 -14.87 16.06 2.27
N SER A 21 -14.51 15.09 3.11
CA SER A 21 -15.27 13.88 3.38
C SER A 21 -15.78 13.87 4.82
N ASN A 22 -16.50 12.81 5.15
CA ASN A 22 -17.05 12.50 6.47
C ASN A 22 -16.17 11.48 7.24
N PHE A 23 -14.92 11.32 6.81
CA PHE A 23 -13.88 10.59 7.52
C PHE A 23 -13.02 11.53 8.37
N PHE A 24 -12.48 10.98 9.46
CA PHE A 24 -11.50 11.63 10.32
C PHE A 24 -10.15 10.96 10.13
N TYR A 25 -9.06 11.62 10.53
CA TYR A 25 -7.73 11.01 10.43
C TYR A 25 -6.79 11.46 11.54
N SER A 26 -5.74 10.67 11.74
CA SER A 26 -4.60 10.97 12.61
C SER A 26 -3.31 10.78 11.81
N ILE A 27 -2.33 11.65 12.03
CA ILE A 27 -1.05 11.68 11.32
C ILE A 27 0.04 11.13 12.24
N GLU A 28 0.98 10.36 11.68
CA GLU A 28 2.04 9.67 12.46
C GLU A 28 1.43 8.92 13.66
N THR A 29 0.48 8.04 13.36
CA THR A 29 -0.27 7.30 14.39
C THR A 29 0.59 6.13 14.88
N PRO A 30 0.83 5.97 16.19
CA PRO A 30 1.55 4.82 16.72
C PRO A 30 0.85 3.52 16.33
N THR A 31 1.63 2.52 15.93
CA THR A 31 1.11 1.16 15.70
C THR A 31 0.73 0.51 17.02
N GLU A 32 -0.31 -0.32 17.02
CA GLU A 32 -0.70 -1.10 18.19
C GLU A 32 0.28 -2.25 18.43
N LYS A 33 0.80 -2.85 17.34
CA LYS A 33 1.83 -3.88 17.44
C LYS A 33 3.23 -3.27 17.56
N ARG A 34 4.15 -4.09 18.05
CA ARG A 34 5.56 -3.74 18.24
C ARG A 34 6.39 -4.22 17.06
N TYR A 35 7.36 -3.40 16.65
CA TYR A 35 8.22 -3.68 15.50
C TYR A 35 9.68 -3.38 15.87
N GLY A 36 10.53 -4.42 15.83
CA GLY A 36 11.96 -4.36 16.20
C GLY A 36 12.29 -5.04 17.54
N ASP A 37 13.58 -5.11 17.88
CA ASP A 37 14.09 -5.80 19.08
C ASP A 37 13.93 -5.00 20.39
N GLY A 38 13.50 -3.75 20.29
CA GLY A 38 13.14 -2.90 21.43
C GLY A 38 11.63 -2.78 21.56
N ASN A 39 11.12 -2.56 22.77
CA ASN A 39 9.70 -2.33 23.10
C ASN A 39 9.05 -1.09 22.43
N ARG A 40 9.55 -0.60 21.30
CA ARG A 40 9.07 0.60 20.62
C ARG A 40 7.98 0.26 19.60
N SER A 41 6.89 0.99 19.67
CA SER A 41 5.88 1.05 18.61
C SER A 41 6.50 1.68 17.36
N ALA A 42 6.12 1.20 16.18
CA ALA A 42 6.35 1.96 14.96
C ALA A 42 5.24 3.00 14.81
N SER A 43 5.23 3.72 13.69
CA SER A 43 4.14 4.61 13.34
C SER A 43 3.75 4.43 11.88
N THR A 44 2.45 4.49 11.64
CA THR A 44 1.85 4.60 10.32
C THR A 44 1.68 6.08 9.98
N ASP A 45 1.98 6.44 8.73
CA ASP A 45 1.97 7.83 8.28
C ASP A 45 0.60 8.50 8.49
N LEU A 46 -0.50 7.78 8.24
CA LEU A 46 -1.85 8.25 8.45
C LEU A 46 -2.81 7.10 8.79
N SER A 47 -3.71 7.32 9.74
CA SER A 47 -4.82 6.39 10.04
C SER A 47 -6.15 7.07 9.77
N ILE A 48 -7.09 6.36 9.13
CA ILE A 48 -8.43 6.84 8.77
C ILE A 48 -9.46 6.30 9.76
N TYR A 49 -10.39 7.14 10.19
CA TYR A 49 -11.43 6.83 11.14
C TYR A 49 -12.81 7.27 10.63
N LYS A 50 -13.86 6.65 11.17
CA LYS A 50 -15.24 7.12 11.02
C LYS A 50 -15.90 7.22 12.40
N TYR A 51 -16.64 8.29 12.61
CA TYR A 51 -17.47 8.43 13.79
C TYR A 51 -18.81 7.72 13.57
N MET A 52 -19.14 6.79 14.47
CA MET A 52 -20.44 6.13 14.51
C MET A 52 -21.00 6.27 15.93
N ASN A 53 -20.63 5.35 16.83
CA ASN A 53 -20.88 5.42 18.27
C ASN A 53 -19.55 5.60 19.03
N GLY A 54 -18.69 6.47 18.48
CA GLY A 54 -17.26 6.56 18.80
C GLY A 54 -16.38 6.49 17.55
N PHE A 55 -15.11 6.83 17.70
CA PHE A 55 -14.14 6.73 16.60
C PHE A 55 -13.74 5.28 16.37
N ARG A 56 -14.04 4.77 15.18
CA ARG A 56 -13.57 3.47 14.72
C ARG A 56 -12.49 3.67 13.66
N LYS A 57 -11.30 3.11 13.90
CA LYS A 57 -10.23 3.02 12.91
C LYS A 57 -10.73 2.15 11.75
N LEU A 58 -10.54 2.61 10.52
CA LEU A 58 -10.99 1.94 9.29
C LEU A 58 -9.82 1.44 8.45
N ALA A 59 -8.75 2.23 8.34
CA ALA A 59 -7.58 1.88 7.57
C ALA A 59 -6.32 2.55 8.07
N ASP A 60 -5.19 1.91 7.81
CA ASP A 60 -3.84 2.46 7.95
C ASP A 60 -3.27 2.78 6.56
N VAL A 61 -2.63 3.94 6.42
CA VAL A 61 -2.10 4.45 5.16
C VAL A 61 -0.61 4.65 5.28
N GLU A 62 0.15 4.06 4.35
CA GLU A 62 1.59 4.27 4.19
C GLU A 62 1.85 4.97 2.86
N PHE A 63 2.64 6.03 2.89
CA PHE A 63 3.05 6.80 1.73
C PHE A 63 4.46 6.40 1.31
N LYS A 64 4.64 6.33 0.00
CA LYS A 64 5.97 6.21 -0.62
C LYS A 64 6.09 7.14 -1.79
N ASP A 65 7.31 7.57 -2.04
CA ASP A 65 7.68 8.24 -3.28
C ASP A 65 8.82 7.49 -3.98
N HIS A 66 9.13 7.92 -5.21
CA HIS A 66 10.27 7.42 -5.99
C HIS A 66 10.34 5.89 -6.11
N ASN A 67 11.50 5.35 -6.45
CA ASN A 67 11.74 3.92 -6.49
C ASN A 67 12.39 3.46 -5.17
N ALA A 68 11.64 3.52 -4.06
CA ALA A 68 12.09 3.18 -2.70
C ALA A 68 12.78 1.81 -2.62
N ARG A 69 13.72 1.65 -1.68
CA ARG A 69 14.45 0.39 -1.52
C ARG A 69 13.54 -0.72 -1.00
N PHE A 70 13.99 -1.97 -1.17
CA PHE A 70 13.23 -3.12 -0.70
C PHE A 70 12.99 -3.07 0.81
N GLU A 71 13.99 -2.70 1.61
CA GLU A 71 13.90 -2.69 3.08
C GLU A 71 12.88 -1.65 3.58
N GLU A 72 12.77 -0.51 2.89
CA GLU A 72 11.79 0.53 3.19
C GLU A 72 10.37 0.03 2.86
N ILE A 73 10.22 -0.61 1.71
CA ILE A 73 8.93 -1.20 1.30
C ILE A 73 8.50 -2.33 2.24
N GLU A 74 9.43 -3.22 2.59
CA GLU A 74 9.18 -4.36 3.45
C GLU A 74 8.72 -3.92 4.83
N LYS A 75 9.38 -2.92 5.44
CA LYS A 75 8.99 -2.37 6.74
C LYS A 75 7.57 -1.83 6.74
N ASP A 76 7.18 -1.10 5.69
CA ASP A 76 5.85 -0.48 5.62
C ASP A 76 4.75 -1.49 5.26
N VAL A 77 5.04 -2.45 4.37
CA VAL A 77 4.14 -3.59 4.13
C VAL A 77 3.95 -4.39 5.42
N LYS A 78 5.01 -4.63 6.18
CA LYS A 78 4.94 -5.34 7.47
C LYS A 78 4.04 -4.62 8.46
N LYS A 79 4.04 -3.28 8.52
CA LYS A 79 3.09 -2.51 9.34
C LYS A 79 1.66 -2.77 8.87
N LEU A 80 1.36 -2.53 7.60
CA LEU A 80 0.00 -2.71 7.04
C LEU A 80 -0.54 -4.12 7.25
N VAL A 81 0.29 -5.14 7.08
CA VAL A 81 -0.11 -6.55 7.21
C VAL A 81 -0.21 -6.99 8.67
N ASN A 82 0.47 -6.36 9.62
CA ASN A 82 0.41 -6.83 10.99
C ASN A 82 -0.72 -6.18 11.79
N GLU A 83 -1.15 -4.95 11.50
CA GLU A 83 -2.15 -4.26 12.35
C GLU A 83 -3.57 -4.88 12.35
N GLY A 84 -3.87 -5.87 11.49
CA GLY A 84 -5.18 -6.55 11.55
C GLY A 84 -6.34 -5.72 10.97
N ILE A 85 -6.04 -4.60 10.33
CA ILE A 85 -6.99 -3.67 9.71
C ILE A 85 -6.67 -3.49 8.22
N THR A 86 -7.60 -2.95 7.44
CA THR A 86 -7.36 -2.65 6.03
C THR A 86 -6.16 -1.73 5.86
N GLY A 87 -5.22 -2.13 5.00
CA GLY A 87 -4.10 -1.27 4.62
C GLY A 87 -4.38 -0.46 3.37
N ASN A 88 -3.77 0.71 3.26
CA ASN A 88 -3.71 1.50 2.04
C ASN A 88 -2.27 1.94 1.77
N TRP A 89 -1.73 1.48 0.65
CA TRP A 89 -0.45 1.93 0.13
C TRP A 89 -0.68 3.04 -0.89
N PHE A 90 -0.06 4.19 -0.71
CA PHE A 90 -0.09 5.29 -1.67
C PHE A 90 1.31 5.63 -2.17
N HIS A 91 1.56 5.47 -3.48
CA HIS A 91 2.88 5.68 -4.07
C HIS A 91 2.88 6.79 -5.11
N LEU A 92 3.69 7.82 -4.89
CA LEU A 92 3.90 8.91 -5.84
C LEU A 92 5.18 8.73 -6.66
N LEU A 93 5.06 8.76 -7.99
CA LEU A 93 6.16 8.63 -8.93
C LEU A 93 6.21 9.85 -9.85
N LYS A 94 7.38 10.47 -10.01
CA LYS A 94 7.55 11.59 -10.96
C LYS A 94 7.34 11.11 -12.39
N ASN A 95 8.01 10.02 -12.75
CA ASN A 95 7.90 9.35 -14.05
C ASN A 95 8.21 7.87 -13.86
N ILE A 96 7.83 7.07 -14.86
CA ILE A 96 8.10 5.63 -14.93
C ILE A 96 8.58 5.26 -16.32
N ASN A 97 9.36 4.18 -16.36
CA ASN A 97 9.48 3.34 -17.55
C ASN A 97 9.12 1.89 -17.17
N SER A 98 9.11 0.98 -18.15
CA SER A 98 8.74 -0.42 -17.94
C SER A 98 9.64 -1.12 -16.92
N ARG A 99 10.92 -0.73 -16.83
CA ARG A 99 11.87 -1.29 -15.84
C ARG A 99 11.59 -0.76 -14.43
N THR A 100 11.23 0.52 -14.29
CA THR A 100 10.90 1.13 -12.98
C THR A 100 9.70 0.46 -12.34
N LEU A 101 8.58 0.33 -13.07
CA LEU A 101 7.38 -0.31 -12.54
C LEU A 101 7.64 -1.78 -12.18
N LYS A 102 8.27 -2.53 -13.09
CA LYS A 102 8.60 -3.94 -12.83
C LYS A 102 9.48 -4.10 -11.59
N SER A 103 10.51 -3.27 -11.44
CA SER A 103 11.36 -3.29 -10.25
C SER A 103 10.59 -2.99 -8.97
N LEU A 104 9.70 -1.98 -8.99
CA LEU A 104 8.89 -1.60 -7.85
C LEU A 104 7.91 -2.70 -7.44
N PHE A 105 7.15 -3.25 -8.39
CA PHE A 105 6.18 -4.30 -8.08
C PHE A 105 6.85 -5.58 -7.62
N ASN A 106 7.99 -5.96 -8.19
CA ASN A 106 8.76 -7.11 -7.70
C ASN A 106 9.19 -6.93 -6.23
N LYS A 107 9.52 -5.70 -5.79
CA LYS A 107 9.84 -5.41 -4.39
C LYS A 107 8.62 -5.51 -3.48
N ILE A 108 7.48 -4.97 -3.92
CA ILE A 108 6.21 -5.06 -3.18
C ILE A 108 5.74 -6.51 -3.05
N GLU A 109 5.79 -7.27 -4.14
CA GLU A 109 5.46 -8.71 -4.15
C GLU A 109 6.36 -9.47 -3.17
N ARG A 110 7.68 -9.28 -3.25
CA ARG A 110 8.60 -9.90 -2.31
C ARG A 110 8.31 -9.52 -0.87
N ALA A 111 7.95 -8.26 -0.60
CA ALA A 111 7.61 -7.78 0.74
C ALA A 111 6.32 -8.44 1.28
N LEU A 112 5.30 -8.59 0.43
CA LEU A 112 4.04 -9.28 0.76
C LEU A 112 4.26 -10.77 1.04
N ILE A 113 5.14 -11.43 0.27
CA ILE A 113 5.48 -12.85 0.47
C ILE A 113 6.19 -13.04 1.81
N VAL A 114 7.16 -12.18 2.13
CA VAL A 114 7.92 -12.25 3.39
C VAL A 114 7.03 -11.97 4.61
N ASN A 115 6.05 -11.08 4.47
CA ASN A 115 5.14 -10.68 5.55
C ASN A 115 3.74 -11.28 5.38
N TYR A 116 3.64 -12.52 4.89
CA TYR A 116 2.35 -13.13 4.57
C TYR A 116 1.33 -13.06 5.74
N SER A 117 0.09 -12.60 5.44
CA SER A 117 -1.10 -12.76 6.29
C SER A 117 -2.32 -13.08 5.45
N ASP A 118 -3.14 -14.03 5.90
CA ASP A 118 -4.37 -14.51 5.26
C ASP A 118 -5.58 -13.57 5.45
N LYS A 119 -5.45 -12.51 6.26
CA LYS A 119 -6.60 -11.80 6.85
C LYS A 119 -6.81 -10.37 6.39
N ILE A 120 -5.83 -9.75 5.74
CA ILE A 120 -5.83 -8.29 5.58
C ILE A 120 -5.88 -7.88 4.11
N PRO A 121 -6.90 -7.11 3.70
CA PRO A 121 -6.91 -6.48 2.41
C PRO A 121 -5.98 -5.26 2.39
N ILE A 122 -5.26 -5.07 1.28
CA ILE A 122 -4.47 -3.86 1.03
C ILE A 122 -4.93 -3.21 -0.27
N LEU A 123 -5.23 -1.91 -0.21
CA LEU A 123 -5.48 -1.08 -1.39
C LEU A 123 -4.18 -0.40 -1.81
N PHE A 124 -3.66 -0.75 -2.98
CA PHE A 124 -2.53 -0.06 -3.58
C PHE A 124 -2.99 1.02 -4.54
N CYS A 125 -2.44 2.22 -4.41
CA CYS A 125 -2.62 3.34 -5.34
C CYS A 125 -1.24 3.83 -5.80
N PHE A 126 -1.04 3.92 -7.13
CA PHE A 126 0.16 4.53 -7.70
C PHE A 126 -0.24 5.72 -8.56
N CYS A 127 0.45 6.83 -8.38
CA CYS A 127 0.26 8.06 -9.15
C CYS A 127 1.56 8.40 -9.88
N VAL A 128 1.50 8.56 -11.20
CA VAL A 128 2.62 8.96 -12.06
C VAL A 128 2.35 10.34 -12.65
N LEU A 129 3.03 11.35 -12.12
CA LEU A 129 2.73 12.75 -12.42
C LEU A 129 2.99 13.14 -13.88
N SER A 130 4.19 12.87 -14.39
CA SER A 130 4.56 13.23 -15.78
C SER A 130 3.68 12.58 -16.85
N ARG A 131 3.03 11.46 -16.52
CA ARG A 131 2.12 10.74 -17.41
C ARG A 131 0.64 11.06 -17.17
N LYS A 132 0.31 11.86 -16.15
CA LYS A 132 -1.07 12.07 -15.67
C LYS A 132 -1.83 10.74 -15.53
N TRP A 133 -1.13 9.74 -15.01
CA TRP A 133 -1.62 8.37 -14.93
C TRP A 133 -1.70 7.98 -13.47
N ALA A 134 -2.80 7.34 -13.10
CA ALA A 134 -2.93 6.71 -11.80
C ALA A 134 -3.57 5.35 -11.96
N CYS A 135 -3.34 4.51 -10.97
CA CYS A 135 -3.88 3.18 -10.97
C CYS A 135 -4.11 2.68 -9.54
N ILE A 136 -5.09 1.80 -9.41
CA ILE A 136 -5.54 1.28 -8.13
C ILE A 136 -5.68 -0.23 -8.24
N LYS A 137 -5.15 -0.96 -7.26
CA LYS A 137 -5.26 -2.41 -7.18
C LYS A 137 -5.65 -2.83 -5.78
N HIS A 138 -6.70 -3.61 -5.67
CA HIS A 138 -7.05 -4.29 -4.43
C HIS A 138 -6.27 -5.60 -4.35
N PHE A 139 -5.65 -5.84 -3.20
CA PHE A 139 -5.01 -7.09 -2.85
C PHE A 139 -5.83 -7.76 -1.75
N TYR A 140 -6.37 -8.95 -2.04
CA TYR A 140 -7.13 -9.77 -1.11
C TYR A 140 -6.47 -11.14 -1.00
N TRP A 141 -6.07 -11.53 0.21
CA TRP A 141 -5.41 -12.82 0.38
C TRP A 141 -6.33 -14.01 0.18
N MET A 142 -7.60 -13.92 0.59
CA MET A 142 -8.58 -15.01 0.41
C MET A 142 -8.73 -15.48 -1.06
N GLN A 143 -8.50 -14.61 -2.05
CA GLN A 143 -8.53 -15.01 -3.46
C GLN A 143 -7.33 -15.90 -3.87
N MET A 144 -6.21 -15.83 -3.13
CA MET A 144 -5.02 -16.65 -3.39
C MET A 144 -5.15 -18.06 -2.79
N ASN A 145 -5.77 -18.20 -1.61
CA ASN A 145 -5.97 -19.51 -0.97
C ASN A 145 -6.82 -20.46 -1.84
N LEU A 146 -7.86 -19.94 -2.52
CA LEU A 146 -8.67 -20.73 -3.45
C LEU A 146 -7.86 -21.29 -4.64
N GLN A 147 -6.83 -20.58 -5.10
CA GLN A 147 -5.95 -21.05 -6.18
C GLN A 147 -4.85 -21.99 -5.70
N ILE A 148 -4.46 -21.91 -4.42
CA ILE A 148 -3.41 -22.74 -3.82
C ILE A 148 -3.96 -24.14 -3.46
N THR A 149 -5.20 -24.22 -2.99
CA THR A 149 -5.82 -25.49 -2.59
C THR A 149 -6.06 -26.47 -3.75
N GLU A 150 -6.05 -26.00 -4.99
CA GLU A 150 -6.17 -26.85 -6.19
C GLU A 150 -4.83 -27.38 -6.72
N ASN A 151 -3.67 -26.94 -6.17
CA ASN A 151 -2.37 -27.42 -6.66
C ASN A 151 -1.23 -27.30 -5.61
N PRO A 152 -0.78 -28.42 -5.00
CA PRO A 152 0.25 -28.41 -3.95
C PRO A 152 1.66 -27.91 -4.37
N LYS A 153 1.89 -27.58 -5.64
CA LYS A 153 3.15 -26.97 -6.15
C LYS A 153 3.11 -25.42 -6.18
N ALA A 154 2.23 -24.80 -5.39
CA ALA A 154 1.77 -23.42 -5.56
C ALA A 154 2.78 -22.28 -5.32
N THR A 155 4.02 -22.54 -4.92
CA THR A 155 5.07 -21.49 -4.87
C THR A 155 5.34 -20.89 -6.25
N GLY A 156 5.22 -21.68 -7.32
CA GLY A 156 5.28 -21.18 -8.70
C GLY A 156 3.98 -20.53 -9.21
N HIS A 157 2.86 -20.72 -8.51
CA HIS A 157 1.54 -20.20 -8.89
C HIS A 157 1.23 -18.86 -8.22
N LEU A 158 1.77 -18.61 -7.02
CA LEU A 158 1.87 -17.26 -6.42
C LEU A 158 2.40 -16.27 -7.46
N LEU A 159 3.57 -16.55 -8.04
CA LEU A 159 4.19 -15.78 -9.13
C LEU A 159 3.31 -15.61 -10.38
N LYS A 160 2.40 -16.56 -10.68
CA LYS A 160 1.46 -16.45 -11.81
C LYS A 160 0.24 -15.56 -11.49
N SER A 161 -0.29 -15.59 -10.27
CA SER A 161 -1.31 -14.61 -9.84
C SER A 161 -0.76 -13.17 -9.83
N PHE A 162 0.53 -13.02 -9.48
CA PHE A 162 1.27 -11.76 -9.59
C PHE A 162 1.73 -11.45 -11.04
N SER A 163 1.69 -12.41 -11.97
CA SER A 163 1.90 -12.13 -13.40
C SER A 163 0.70 -11.43 -14.06
N GLY A 164 -0.47 -11.41 -13.39
CA GLY A 164 -1.66 -10.64 -13.78
C GLY A 164 -1.55 -9.12 -13.60
N TRP A 165 -0.39 -8.61 -13.16
CA TRP A 165 -0.12 -7.17 -13.00
C TRP A 165 0.10 -6.45 -14.33
N ILE A 166 -0.39 -7.02 -15.44
CA ILE A 166 -0.35 -6.43 -16.80
C ILE A 166 -1.74 -5.90 -17.22
N MET A 167 -2.80 -6.17 -16.45
CA MET A 167 -4.15 -5.65 -16.72
C MET A 167 -4.55 -4.63 -15.64
N TRP A 168 -3.90 -3.47 -15.68
CA TRP A 168 -4.29 -2.31 -14.87
C TRP A 168 -5.57 -1.74 -15.46
N SER A 169 -6.61 -1.52 -14.67
CA SER A 169 -7.71 -0.66 -15.13
C SER A 169 -7.16 0.76 -15.26
N GLU A 170 -6.93 1.18 -16.51
CA GLU A 170 -6.54 2.54 -16.80
C GLU A 170 -7.68 3.48 -16.40
N LYS A 171 -7.42 4.35 -15.42
CA LYS A 171 -8.15 5.60 -15.31
C LYS A 171 -7.14 6.71 -15.56
N ARG A 172 -7.23 7.36 -16.72
CA ARG A 172 -6.51 8.62 -16.96
C ARG A 172 -7.01 9.61 -15.93
N LEU A 173 -6.08 10.29 -15.25
CA LEU A 173 -6.44 11.46 -14.47
C LEU A 173 -6.92 12.51 -15.47
N LEU A 174 -8.17 12.95 -15.30
CA LEU A 174 -8.81 13.99 -16.14
C LEU A 174 -7.92 15.23 -16.23
#